data_AF-A0A2D0I6C0-F1
#
_entry.id   AF-A0A2D0I6C0-F1
#
_cell.length_a   1.000
_cell.length_b   1.000
_cell.length_c   1.000
_cell.angle_alpha   90.00
_cell.angle_beta   90.00
_cell.angle_gamma   90.00
#
_symmetry.space_group_name_H-M   'P 1'
#
loop_
_entity.id
_entity.type
_entity.pdbx_description
1 polymer ?
#
loop_
_entity_poly.entity_id
_entity_poly.type
_entity_poly.pdbx_seq_one_letter_code
_entity_poly.pdbx_strand_id
1 'polypeptide(L)'
;MKHKIRQIAQNPATKKALVSLKPEKSLWGFFGVILFFIVPEIIAFIWGAQITAYAKETLLHASSSLEKSYCDLLVMLFEDGGSWFNLVLGTALLIWLFF
;
A
#
# COMPACT_ATOMS: atom_id res chain seq x y z
N MET A 1 -3.27 -6.62 -28.32
CA MET A 1 -3.11 -7.09 -26.91
C MET A 1 -4.35 -7.79 -26.33
N LYS A 2 -5.59 -7.37 -26.62
CA LYS A 2 -6.83 -7.98 -26.06
C LYS A 2 -6.96 -9.50 -26.27
N HIS A 3 -6.55 -10.04 -27.42
CA HIS A 3 -6.64 -11.48 -27.72
C HIS A 3 -5.72 -12.37 -26.86
N LYS A 4 -4.49 -11.90 -26.56
CA LYS A 4 -3.54 -12.65 -25.72
C LYS A 4 -4.02 -12.74 -24.26
N ILE A 5 -4.56 -11.64 -23.73
CA ILE A 5 -5.12 -11.60 -22.37
C ILE A 5 -6.29 -12.58 -22.25
N ARG A 6 -7.14 -12.65 -23.28
CA ARG A 6 -8.29 -13.57 -23.32
C ARG A 6 -7.86 -15.04 -23.41
N GLN A 7 -6.80 -15.35 -24.18
CA GLN A 7 -6.22 -16.69 -24.25
C GLN A 7 -5.56 -17.12 -22.93
N ILE A 8 -4.87 -16.21 -22.25
CA ILE A 8 -4.26 -16.47 -20.93
C ILE A 8 -5.35 -16.75 -19.88
N ALA A 9 -6.44 -15.97 -19.88
CA ALA A 9 -7.56 -16.18 -18.96
C ALA A 9 -8.34 -17.50 -19.22
N GLN A 10 -8.33 -17.99 -20.46
CA GLN A 10 -9.02 -19.22 -20.85
C GLN A 10 -8.14 -20.47 -20.79
N ASN A 11 -6.81 -20.31 -20.60
CA ASN A 11 -5.91 -21.45 -20.53
C ASN A 11 -6.10 -22.20 -19.20
N PRO A 12 -6.41 -23.51 -19.23
CA PRO A 12 -6.60 -24.31 -18.02
C PRO A 12 -5.36 -24.36 -17.13
N ALA A 13 -4.15 -24.28 -17.70
CA ALA A 13 -2.91 -24.22 -16.92
C ALA A 13 -2.81 -22.94 -16.10
N THR A 14 -3.22 -21.80 -16.67
CA THR A 14 -3.22 -20.50 -15.98
C THR A 14 -4.28 -20.46 -14.90
N LYS A 15 -5.48 -20.99 -15.16
CA LYS A 15 -6.51 -21.13 -14.11
C LYS A 15 -6.04 -22.02 -12.96
N LYS A 16 -5.40 -23.15 -13.26
CA LYS A 16 -4.91 -24.08 -12.23
C LYS A 16 -3.80 -23.45 -11.39
N ALA A 17 -2.90 -22.69 -12.03
CA ALA A 17 -1.86 -21.91 -11.35
C ALA A 17 -2.45 -20.81 -10.46
N LEU A 18 -3.45 -20.06 -10.95
CA LEU A 18 -4.14 -19.03 -10.17
C LEU A 18 -4.85 -19.61 -8.94
N VAL A 19 -5.49 -20.77 -9.07
CA VAL A 19 -6.12 -21.46 -7.94
C VAL A 19 -5.07 -21.96 -6.94
N SER A 20 -3.94 -22.52 -7.40
CA SER A 20 -2.86 -22.95 -6.51
C SER A 20 -2.12 -21.80 -5.84
N LEU A 21 -2.17 -20.59 -6.41
CA LEU A 21 -1.57 -19.37 -5.85
C LEU A 21 -2.54 -18.62 -4.92
N LYS A 22 -3.80 -19.07 -4.81
CA LYS A 22 -4.75 -18.41 -3.92
C LYS A 22 -4.28 -18.61 -2.48
N PRO A 23 -3.99 -17.52 -1.75
CA PRO A 23 -3.56 -17.64 -0.36
C PRO A 23 -4.67 -18.30 0.46
N GLU A 24 -4.29 -19.13 1.43
CA GLU A 24 -5.26 -19.62 2.40
C GLU A 24 -5.89 -18.44 3.13
N LYS A 25 -7.20 -18.54 3.39
CA LYS A 25 -7.96 -17.50 4.09
C LYS A 25 -7.48 -17.42 5.55
N SER A 26 -6.44 -16.64 5.76
CA SER A 26 -5.80 -16.45 7.05
C SER A 26 -6.13 -15.07 7.58
N LEU A 27 -6.54 -15.00 8.85
CA LEU A 27 -6.71 -13.73 9.56
C LEU A 27 -5.44 -12.89 9.52
N TRP A 28 -4.27 -13.53 9.53
CA TRP A 28 -2.98 -12.84 9.36
C TRP A 28 -2.83 -12.18 7.99
N GLY A 29 -3.33 -12.80 6.92
CA GLY A 29 -3.34 -12.22 5.58
C GLY A 29 -4.24 -10.98 5.50
N PHE A 30 -5.42 -11.04 6.12
CA PHE A 30 -6.32 -9.90 6.25
C PHE A 30 -5.67 -8.73 7.01
N PHE A 31 -5.13 -9.00 8.19
CA PHE A 31 -4.44 -7.99 9.00
C PHE A 31 -3.23 -7.42 8.28
N GLY A 32 -2.46 -8.24 7.56
CA GLY A 32 -1.34 -7.77 6.74
C GLY A 32 -1.79 -6.77 5.68
N VAL A 33 -2.83 -7.09 4.91
CA VAL A 33 -3.31 -6.16 3.88
C VAL A 33 -3.82 -4.86 4.49
N ILE A 34 -4.57 -4.93 5.60
CA ILE A 34 -5.07 -3.72 6.26
C ILE A 34 -3.91 -2.87 6.82
N LEU A 35 -2.97 -3.47 7.57
CA LEU A 35 -1.90 -2.73 8.24
C LEU A 35 -0.88 -2.13 7.27
N PHE A 36 -0.62 -2.78 6.13
CA PHE A 36 0.41 -2.32 5.19
C PHE A 36 -0.14 -1.46 4.06
N PHE A 37 -1.38 -1.66 3.60
CA PHE A 37 -1.93 -0.93 2.44
C PHE A 37 -3.04 0.03 2.78
N ILE A 38 -3.81 -0.19 3.85
CA ILE A 38 -5.00 0.63 4.15
C ILE A 38 -4.73 1.61 5.28
N VAL A 39 -4.17 1.16 6.39
CA VAL A 39 -3.90 2.02 7.56
C VAL A 39 -2.95 3.18 7.24
N PRO A 40 -1.79 2.97 6.59
CA PRO A 40 -0.87 4.07 6.26
C PRO A 40 -1.53 5.10 5.33
N GLU A 41 -2.38 4.63 4.43
CA GLU A 41 -3.13 5.50 3.51
C GLU A 41 -4.18 6.32 4.23
N ILE A 42 -4.95 5.72 5.14
CA ILE A 42 -5.91 6.47 5.97
C ILE A 42 -5.19 7.55 6.77
N ILE A 43 -4.01 7.22 7.32
CA ILE A 43 -3.19 8.19 8.05
C ILE A 43 -2.74 9.32 7.12
N ALA A 44 -2.27 8.99 5.92
CA ALA A 44 -1.85 9.95 4.91
C ALA A 44 -2.98 10.89 4.46
N PHE A 45 -4.21 10.37 4.27
CA PHE A 45 -5.35 11.17 3.84
C PHE A 45 -5.83 12.17 4.89
N ILE A 46 -5.80 11.77 6.17
CA ILE A 46 -6.36 12.59 7.25
C ILE A 46 -5.29 13.50 7.87
N TRP A 47 -4.10 12.96 8.13
CA TRP A 47 -3.03 13.64 8.87
C TRP A 47 -1.78 13.91 8.02
N GLY A 48 -1.68 13.42 6.78
CA GLY A 48 -0.47 13.54 5.96
C GLY A 48 0.05 14.97 5.86
N ALA A 49 -0.82 15.93 5.55
CA ALA A 49 -0.44 17.35 5.46
C ALA A 49 0.10 17.92 6.79
N GLN A 50 -0.49 17.50 7.92
CA GLN A 50 -0.07 17.95 9.25
C GLN A 50 1.26 17.31 9.65
N ILE A 51 1.45 16.03 9.33
CA ILE A 51 2.70 15.28 9.55
C ILE A 51 3.83 15.90 8.72
N THR A 52 3.58 16.20 7.45
CA THR A 52 4.55 16.86 6.57
C THR A 52 4.90 18.26 7.07
N ALA A 53 3.91 19.05 7.51
CA ALA A 53 4.16 20.38 8.07
C ALA A 53 5.03 20.30 9.33
N TYR A 54 4.68 19.39 10.25
CA TYR A 54 5.46 19.12 11.46
C TYR A 54 6.90 18.69 11.15
N ALA A 55 7.07 17.78 10.18
CA ALA A 55 8.38 17.29 9.77
C ALA A 55 9.23 18.38 9.12
N LYS A 56 8.64 19.23 8.28
CA LYS A 56 9.31 20.40 7.66
C LYS A 56 9.74 21.42 8.72
N GLU A 57 8.92 21.68 9.72
CA GLU A 57 9.26 22.57 10.83
C GLU A 57 10.39 21.99 11.69
N THR A 58 10.29 20.69 12.02
CA THR A 58 11.31 20.00 12.82
C THR A 58 12.66 19.94 12.10
N LEU A 59 12.68 19.79 10.78
CA LEU A 59 13.91 19.83 9.97
C LEU A 59 14.69 21.14 10.12
N LEU A 60 14.02 22.27 10.36
CA LEU A 60 14.67 23.57 10.57
C LEU A 60 15.44 23.64 11.90
N HIS A 61 15.04 22.81 12.87
CA HIS A 61 15.60 22.78 14.23
C HIS A 61 16.38 21.50 14.55
N ALA A 62 16.33 20.50 13.67
CA ALA A 62 16.97 19.21 13.86
C ALA A 62 18.49 19.34 13.96
N SER A 63 19.03 18.97 15.12
CA SER A 63 20.47 19.00 15.40
C SER A 63 21.16 17.67 15.10
N SER A 64 20.39 16.57 15.04
CA SER A 64 20.92 15.22 14.82
C SER A 64 20.63 14.71 13.40
N SER A 65 21.58 13.94 12.85
CA SER A 65 21.45 13.37 11.50
C SER A 65 20.32 12.34 11.39
N LEU A 66 20.05 11.61 12.48
CA LEU A 66 18.95 10.64 12.56
C LEU A 66 17.59 11.32 12.51
N GLU A 67 17.42 12.42 13.23
CA GLU A 67 16.19 13.19 13.25
C GLU A 67 15.90 13.83 11.88
N LYS A 68 16.94 14.33 11.20
CA LYS A 68 16.82 14.80 9.81
C LYS A 68 16.36 13.70 8.88
N SER A 69 17.02 12.54 8.94
CA SER A 69 16.68 11.39 8.09
C SER A 69 15.24 10.92 8.33
N TYR A 70 14.80 10.89 9.59
CA TYR A 70 13.43 10.54 9.95
C TYR A 70 12.41 11.55 9.40
N CYS A 71 12.66 12.84 9.56
CA CYS A 71 11.76 13.88 9.06
C CYS A 71 11.74 13.94 7.53
N ASP A 72 12.88 13.75 6.86
CA ASP A 72 12.95 13.67 5.39
C ASP A 72 12.12 12.48 4.87
N LEU A 73 12.16 11.33 5.55
CA LEU A 73 11.31 10.19 5.22
C LEU A 73 9.83 10.51 5.42
N LEU A 74 9.46 11.18 6.51
CA LEU A 74 8.07 11.60 6.74
C LEU A 74 7.58 12.57 5.66
N VAL A 75 8.41 13.54 5.27
CA VAL A 75 8.07 14.45 4.16
C VAL A 75 7.90 13.64 2.87
N MET A 76 8.87 12.80 2.50
CA MET A 76 8.81 12.00 1.28
C MET A 76 7.58 11.06 1.24
N LEU A 77 7.18 10.50 2.37
CA LEU A 77 6.04 9.57 2.46
C LEU A 77 4.68 10.26 2.39
N PHE A 78 4.57 11.48 2.94
CA PHE A 78 3.27 12.12 3.17
C PHE A 78 3.07 13.44 2.42
N GLU A 79 4.09 13.99 1.76
CA GLU A 79 4.02 15.27 1.03
C GLU A 79 3.01 15.25 -0.11
N ASP A 80 2.92 14.14 -0.85
CA ASP A 80 1.91 13.94 -1.90
C ASP A 80 0.54 13.51 -1.34
N GLY A 81 0.43 13.32 -0.02
CA GLY A 81 -0.78 12.86 0.67
C GLY A 81 -1.05 11.36 0.47
N GLY A 82 -2.30 10.96 0.70
CA GLY A 82 -2.73 9.58 0.51
C GLY A 82 -2.82 9.17 -0.96
N SER A 83 -2.38 7.95 -1.26
CA SER A 83 -2.41 7.32 -2.57
C SER A 83 -3.62 6.41 -2.73
N TRP A 84 -4.52 6.81 -3.65
CA TRP A 84 -5.65 5.98 -4.07
C TRP A 84 -5.22 4.64 -4.67
N PHE A 85 -4.01 4.55 -5.24
CA PHE A 85 -3.50 3.31 -5.83
C PHE A 85 -3.31 2.22 -4.77
N ASN A 86 -2.71 2.56 -3.62
CA ASN A 86 -2.47 1.61 -2.53
C ASN A 86 -3.78 1.14 -1.89
N LEU A 87 -4.77 2.04 -1.76
CA LEU A 87 -6.11 1.67 -1.32
C LEU A 87 -6.81 0.71 -2.28
N VAL A 88 -6.75 0.98 -3.59
CA VAL A 88 -7.35 0.12 -4.62
C VAL A 88 -6.66 -1.24 -4.64
N LEU A 89 -5.33 -1.26 -4.57
CA LEU A 89 -4.56 -2.50 -4.54
C LEU A 89 -4.84 -3.32 -3.28
N GLY A 90 -4.86 -2.67 -2.11
CA GLY A 90 -5.24 -3.31 -0.84
C GLY A 90 -6.65 -3.90 -0.89
N THR A 91 -7.61 -3.16 -1.43
CA THR A 91 -9.00 -3.64 -1.61
C THR A 91 -9.06 -4.81 -2.58
N ALA A 92 -8.33 -4.76 -3.70
CA ALA A 92 -8.26 -5.86 -4.66
C ALA A 92 -7.63 -7.12 -4.05
N LEU A 93 -6.58 -6.97 -3.23
CA LEU A 93 -5.95 -8.07 -2.49
C LEU A 93 -6.90 -8.68 -1.46
N LEU A 94 -7.68 -7.85 -0.75
CA LEU A 94 -8.74 -8.33 0.15
C LEU A 94 -9.80 -9.13 -0.62
N ILE A 95 -10.31 -8.59 -1.73
CA ILE A 95 -11.26 -9.32 -2.58
C ILE A 95 -10.66 -10.65 -3.03
N TRP A 96 -9.40 -10.66 -3.49
CA TRP A 96 -8.69 -11.88 -3.91
C TRP A 96 -8.53 -12.91 -2.79
N LEU A 97 -8.30 -12.46 -1.55
CA LEU A 97 -8.15 -13.34 -0.40
C LEU A 97 -9.49 -14.01 -0.02
N PHE A 98 -10.62 -13.29 -0.13
CA PHE A 98 -11.92 -13.79 0.33
C PHE A 98 -12.82 -14.38 -0.77
N PHE A 99 -12.75 -13.90 -2.01
CA PHE A 99 -13.56 -14.33 -3.17
C PHE A 99 -12.76 -15.15 -4.16
#